data_AF-K1T0E1-F1
#
_entry.id   AF-K1T0E1-F1
#
_cell.length_a   1.000
_cell.length_b   1.000
_cell.length_c   1.000
_cell.angle_alpha   90.00
_cell.angle_beta   90.00
_cell.angle_gamma   90.00
#
_symmetry.space_group_name_H-M   'P 1'
#
loop_
_entity.id
_entity.type
_entity.pdbx_description
1 polymer ?
#
loop_
_entity_poly.entity_id
_entity_poly.type
_entity_poly.pdbx_seq_one_letter_code
_entity_poly.pdbx_strand_id
1 'polypeptide(L)'
;MGSFFTDILSFQHETAVFDVNPHQLRFVYNTYRFTTLEEIKEFEPELVINAATVKYTLDAFRQVLPVLPKDCIISDIASVKTGLKKFYEESGFRYVSTHPMFGPTFASLSNLNTENAIIISEGDHLGKIFFKDLYQTMKL
;
A
#
# COMPACT_ATOMS: atom_id res chain seq x y z
N MET A 1 -5.64 3.19 -7.09
CA MET A 1 -4.48 3.50 -6.24
C MET A 1 -3.44 2.38 -6.23
N GLY A 2 -3.83 1.10 -6.08
CA GLY A 2 -2.86 -0.01 -6.14
C GLY A 2 -2.01 -0.01 -7.43
N SER A 3 -2.66 0.14 -8.59
CA SER A 3 -1.97 0.30 -9.88
C SER A 3 -1.02 1.50 -9.93
N PHE A 4 -1.40 2.63 -9.32
CA PHE A 4 -0.57 3.82 -9.25
C PHE A 4 0.71 3.59 -8.43
N PHE A 5 0.59 3.03 -7.23
CA PHE A 5 1.76 2.71 -6.40
C PHE A 5 2.66 1.67 -7.09
N THR A 6 2.06 0.70 -7.78
CA THR A 6 2.83 -0.29 -8.55
C THR A 6 3.64 0.38 -9.65
N ASP A 7 3.01 1.26 -10.44
CA ASP A 7 3.66 1.95 -11.55
C ASP A 7 4.88 2.76 -11.10
N ILE A 8 4.72 3.58 -10.05
CA ILE A 8 5.81 4.44 -9.55
C ILE A 8 6.93 3.66 -8.84
N LEU A 9 6.62 2.52 -8.20
CA LEU A 9 7.59 1.75 -7.43
C LEU A 9 8.32 0.70 -8.28
N SER A 10 7.67 0.18 -9.32
CA SER A 10 8.17 -0.98 -10.10
C SER A 10 9.54 -0.77 -10.76
N PHE A 11 9.96 0.47 -10.99
CA PHE A 11 11.26 0.77 -11.60
C PHE A 11 12.43 0.71 -10.61
N GLN A 12 12.16 0.83 -9.31
CA GLN A 12 13.16 0.88 -8.25
C GLN A 12 13.08 -0.31 -7.30
N HIS A 13 11.95 -1.00 -7.29
CA HIS A 13 11.64 -2.09 -6.38
C HIS A 13 11.09 -3.29 -7.15
N GLU A 14 11.40 -4.47 -6.63
CA GLU A 14 10.66 -5.67 -6.99
C GLU A 14 9.26 -5.55 -6.38
N THR A 15 8.22 -5.62 -7.22
CA THR A 15 6.84 -5.37 -6.79
C THR A 15 5.93 -6.52 -7.17
N ALA A 16 4.88 -6.71 -6.36
CA ALA A 16 3.81 -7.64 -6.65
C ALA A 16 2.44 -7.03 -6.32
N VAL A 17 1.42 -7.42 -7.09
CA VAL A 17 0.02 -7.06 -6.85
C VAL A 17 -0.78 -8.33 -6.61
N PHE A 18 -1.46 -8.38 -5.47
CA PHE A 18 -2.45 -9.39 -5.14
C PHE A 18 -3.85 -8.77 -5.22
N ASP A 19 -4.75 -9.42 -5.95
CA ASP A 19 -6.16 -9.04 -5.98
C ASP A 19 -7.04 -10.30 -6.07
N VAL A 20 -8.11 -10.34 -5.26
CA VAL A 20 -9.08 -11.44 -5.28
C VAL A 20 -9.88 -11.51 -6.59
N ASN A 21 -9.91 -10.41 -7.34
CA ASN A 21 -10.52 -10.33 -8.65
C ASN A 21 -9.42 -10.31 -9.74
N PRO A 22 -9.19 -11.42 -10.47
CA PRO A 22 -8.12 -11.51 -11.47
C PRO A 22 -8.28 -10.51 -12.62
N HIS A 23 -9.48 -9.97 -12.83
CA HIS A 23 -9.70 -8.92 -13.80
C HIS A 23 -8.98 -7.62 -13.48
N GLN A 24 -8.67 -7.34 -12.21
CA GLN A 24 -7.91 -6.16 -11.77
C GLN A 24 -6.42 -6.28 -12.12
N LEU A 25 -5.92 -7.50 -12.30
CA LEU A 25 -4.51 -7.79 -12.61
C LEU A 25 -4.18 -7.68 -14.12
N ARG A 26 -5.14 -7.33 -14.97
CA ARG A 26 -4.97 -7.33 -16.44
C ARG A 26 -3.97 -6.30 -16.94
N PHE A 27 -3.89 -5.14 -16.31
CA PHE A 27 -3.14 -3.97 -16.81
C PHE A 27 -2.17 -3.44 -15.76
N VAL A 28 -1.33 -4.33 -15.22
CA VAL A 28 -0.20 -3.96 -14.38
C VAL A 28 1.10 -4.21 -15.13
N TYR A 29 2.03 -3.28 -15.04
CA TYR A 29 3.31 -3.31 -15.76
C TYR A 29 4.46 -3.55 -14.77
N ASN A 30 5.46 -4.32 -15.19
CA ASN A 30 6.71 -4.54 -14.44
C ASN A 30 6.50 -4.99 -12.96
N THR A 31 5.54 -5.88 -12.73
CA THR A 31 5.17 -6.36 -11.39
C THR A 31 4.71 -7.82 -11.47
N TYR A 32 4.86 -8.58 -10.38
CA TYR A 32 4.24 -9.90 -10.28
C TYR A 32 2.73 -9.79 -10.01
N ARG A 33 1.98 -10.79 -10.48
CA ARG A 33 0.52 -10.83 -10.38
C ARG A 33 0.12 -12.05 -9.60
N PHE A 34 -0.15 -11.87 -8.32
CA PHE A 34 -0.49 -12.94 -7.42
C PHE A 34 -1.99 -13.15 -7.36
N THR A 35 -2.38 -14.43 -7.31
CA THR A 35 -3.75 -14.89 -7.16
C THR A 35 -3.92 -15.81 -5.96
N THR A 36 -2.82 -16.26 -5.34
CA THR A 36 -2.80 -17.09 -4.13
C THR A 36 -2.02 -16.43 -2.99
N LEU A 37 -2.21 -16.96 -1.77
CA LEU A 37 -1.48 -16.48 -0.59
C LEU A 37 -0.07 -17.09 -0.51
N GLU A 38 0.12 -18.26 -1.10
CA GLU A 38 1.41 -18.94 -1.21
C GLU A 38 2.40 -18.09 -2.00
N GLU A 39 1.97 -17.44 -3.09
CA GLU A 39 2.81 -16.51 -3.85
C GLU A 39 3.27 -15.32 -3.00
N ILE A 40 2.41 -14.77 -2.14
CA ILE A 40 2.78 -13.70 -1.19
C ILE A 40 3.82 -14.20 -0.19
N LYS A 41 3.66 -15.43 0.29
CA LYS A 41 4.57 -16.06 1.25
C LYS A 41 5.96 -16.27 0.63
N GLU A 42 6.03 -16.76 -0.59
CA GLU A 42 7.28 -17.00 -1.33
C GLU A 42 7.98 -15.69 -1.71
N PHE A 43 7.22 -14.61 -1.90
CA PHE A 43 7.74 -13.30 -2.23
C PHE A 43 8.40 -12.56 -1.04
N GLU A 44 8.04 -12.92 0.20
CA GLU A 44 8.59 -12.34 1.43
C GLU A 44 8.63 -10.79 1.44
N PRO A 45 7.49 -10.09 1.26
CA PRO A 45 7.48 -8.64 1.14
C PRO A 45 7.97 -7.93 2.41
N GLU A 46 8.78 -6.89 2.23
CA GLU A 46 9.22 -6.00 3.32
C GLU A 46 8.18 -4.90 3.62
N LEU A 47 7.33 -4.55 2.64
CA LEU A 47 6.28 -3.54 2.74
C LEU A 47 5.03 -4.00 1.98
N VAL A 48 3.88 -3.96 2.65
CA VAL A 48 2.57 -4.18 2.04
C VAL A 48 1.77 -2.88 2.04
N ILE A 49 1.35 -2.43 0.84
CA ILE A 49 0.46 -1.28 0.67
C ILE A 49 -0.96 -1.76 0.37
N ASN A 50 -1.84 -1.68 1.36
CA ASN A 50 -3.24 -2.02 1.22
C ASN A 50 -4.01 -0.88 0.55
N ALA A 51 -4.21 -1.06 -0.75
CA ALA A 51 -4.99 -0.18 -1.60
C ALA A 51 -6.42 -0.70 -1.89
N ALA A 52 -6.91 -1.63 -1.06
CA ALA A 52 -8.28 -2.12 -1.17
C ALA A 52 -9.29 -1.01 -0.89
N THR A 53 -10.52 -1.18 -1.40
CA THR A 53 -11.62 -0.26 -1.09
C THR A 53 -11.79 -0.14 0.42
N VAL A 54 -12.01 1.07 0.94
CA VAL A 54 -12.04 1.39 2.39
C VAL A 54 -12.88 0.40 3.22
N LYS A 55 -14.06 -0.01 2.72
CA LYS A 55 -14.93 -0.98 3.42
C LYS A 55 -14.31 -2.37 3.61
N TYR A 56 -13.27 -2.70 2.86
CA TYR A 56 -12.59 -3.99 2.85
C TYR A 56 -11.16 -3.91 3.39
N THR A 57 -10.66 -2.73 3.80
CA THR A 57 -9.25 -2.57 4.23
C THR A 57 -8.87 -3.55 5.33
N LEU A 58 -9.68 -3.68 6.39
CA LEU A 58 -9.38 -4.59 7.49
C LEU A 58 -9.44 -6.07 7.07
N ASP A 59 -10.41 -6.44 6.24
CA ASP A 59 -10.57 -7.82 5.80
C ASP A 59 -9.45 -8.24 4.84
N ALA A 60 -9.05 -7.32 3.94
CA ALA A 60 -7.89 -7.51 3.07
C ALA A 60 -6.60 -7.73 3.89
N PHE A 61 -6.38 -6.95 4.96
CA PHE A 61 -5.24 -7.21 5.84
C PHE A 61 -5.35 -8.56 6.53
N ARG A 62 -6.49 -8.87 7.16
CA ARG A 62 -6.68 -10.15 7.88
C ARG A 62 -6.41 -11.37 6.98
N GLN A 63 -6.69 -11.25 5.68
CA GLN A 63 -6.42 -12.30 4.71
C GLN A 63 -4.92 -12.51 4.46
N VAL A 64 -4.12 -11.43 4.37
CA VAL A 64 -2.69 -11.53 4.01
C VAL A 64 -1.76 -11.64 5.22
N LEU A 65 -2.09 -11.04 6.36
CA LEU A 65 -1.24 -11.03 7.57
C LEU A 65 -0.70 -12.42 7.98
N PRO A 66 -1.44 -13.54 7.89
CA PRO A 66 -0.94 -14.85 8.30
C PRO A 66 0.25 -15.36 7.49
N VAL A 67 0.44 -14.86 6.26
CA VAL A 67 1.51 -15.29 5.34
C VAL A 67 2.64 -14.27 5.21
N LEU A 68 2.54 -13.11 5.87
CA LEU A 68 3.59 -12.09 5.81
C LEU A 68 4.77 -12.40 6.73
N PRO A 69 6.00 -12.02 6.34
CA PRO A 69 7.15 -11.98 7.24
C PRO A 69 6.86 -11.10 8.47
N LYS A 70 7.39 -11.48 9.64
CA LYS A 70 7.09 -10.78 10.91
C LYS A 70 7.62 -9.36 10.99
N ASP A 71 8.65 -9.06 10.23
CA ASP A 71 9.32 -7.76 10.12
C ASP A 71 8.76 -6.86 9.00
N CYS A 72 7.83 -7.39 8.19
CA CYS A 72 7.10 -6.64 7.16
C CYS A 72 6.41 -5.42 7.77
N ILE A 73 6.53 -4.28 7.09
CA ILE A 73 5.74 -3.08 7.37
C ILE A 73 4.39 -3.23 6.65
N ILE A 74 3.30 -3.00 7.36
CA ILE A 74 1.97 -2.91 6.73
C ILE A 74 1.53 -1.46 6.62
N SER A 75 0.92 -1.11 5.50
CA SER A 75 0.47 0.25 5.23
C SER A 75 -0.91 0.29 4.65
N ASP A 76 -1.71 1.26 5.08
CA ASP A 76 -2.95 1.64 4.41
C ASP A 76 -2.85 3.03 3.76
N ILE A 77 -3.73 3.25 2.79
CA ILE A 77 -3.94 4.54 2.12
C ILE A 77 -5.37 5.05 2.33
N ALA A 78 -6.08 4.54 3.33
CA ALA A 78 -7.52 4.78 3.50
C ALA A 78 -7.78 6.24 3.90
N SER A 79 -8.86 6.83 3.37
CA SER A 79 -9.29 8.18 3.76
C SER A 79 -10.01 8.19 5.12
N VAL A 80 -10.57 7.05 5.53
CA VAL A 80 -11.27 6.86 6.81
C VAL A 80 -10.44 5.94 7.70
N LYS A 81 -10.14 6.38 8.92
CA LYS A 81 -9.22 5.70 9.85
C LYS A 81 -9.91 4.90 10.97
N THR A 82 -11.24 4.79 10.92
CA THR A 82 -12.03 4.10 11.95
C THR A 82 -11.59 2.65 12.09
N GLY A 83 -11.19 2.26 13.31
CA GLY A 83 -10.77 0.88 13.63
C GLY A 83 -9.35 0.51 13.21
N LEU A 84 -8.69 1.28 12.31
CA LEU A 84 -7.33 0.98 11.84
C LEU A 84 -6.28 1.10 12.95
N LYS A 85 -6.38 2.11 13.80
CA LYS A 85 -5.44 2.27 14.93
C LYS A 85 -5.43 1.04 15.84
N LYS A 86 -6.62 0.64 16.31
CA LYS A 86 -6.79 -0.55 17.14
C LYS A 86 -6.30 -1.81 16.42
N PHE A 87 -6.62 -1.94 15.13
CA PHE A 87 -6.14 -3.06 14.31
C PHE A 87 -4.60 -3.13 14.28
N TYR A 88 -3.93 -2.00 14.07
CA TYR A 88 -2.47 -1.97 14.06
C TYR A 88 -1.87 -2.35 15.41
N GLU A 89 -2.41 -1.83 16.51
CA GLU A 89 -2.00 -2.16 17.87
C GLU A 89 -2.16 -3.66 18.18
N GLU A 90 -3.19 -4.31 17.64
CA GLU A 90 -3.47 -5.75 17.83
C GLU A 90 -2.72 -6.65 16.83
N SER A 91 -2.29 -6.12 15.68
CA SER A 91 -1.71 -6.93 14.60
C SER A 91 -0.33 -7.52 14.93
N GLY A 92 0.44 -6.84 15.78
CA GLY A 92 1.84 -7.17 16.07
C GLY A 92 2.83 -6.85 14.94
N PHE A 93 2.38 -6.16 13.87
CA PHE A 93 3.23 -5.73 12.76
C PHE A 93 3.67 -4.28 12.93
N ARG A 94 4.82 -3.96 12.33
CA ARG A 94 5.20 -2.57 12.07
C ARG A 94 4.21 -1.98 11.08
N TYR A 95 3.82 -0.72 11.27
CA TYR A 95 2.84 -0.12 10.37
C TYR A 95 3.12 1.35 10.07
N VAL A 96 2.61 1.82 8.93
CA VAL A 96 2.53 3.24 8.59
C VAL A 96 1.18 3.49 7.94
N SER A 97 0.55 4.61 8.26
CA SER A 97 -0.75 4.95 7.68
C SER A 97 -0.65 6.25 6.92
N THR A 98 -1.13 6.25 5.68
CA THR A 98 -1.11 7.45 4.84
C THR A 98 -2.48 7.73 4.24
N HIS A 99 -2.68 8.94 3.74
CA HIS A 99 -3.86 9.33 3.00
C HIS A 99 -3.43 10.24 1.85
N PRO A 100 -3.15 9.70 0.66
CA PRO A 100 -3.00 10.50 -0.55
C PRO A 100 -4.35 11.16 -0.86
N MET A 101 -4.39 12.49 -0.93
CA MET A 101 -5.63 13.25 -1.20
C MET A 101 -5.94 13.39 -2.69
N PHE A 102 -5.24 12.62 -3.53
CA PHE A 102 -5.42 12.58 -4.98
C PHE A 102 -5.93 11.22 -5.45
N GLY A 103 -6.70 11.23 -6.54
CA GLY A 103 -7.19 10.02 -7.19
C GLY A 103 -6.16 9.39 -8.15
N PRO A 104 -6.40 8.15 -8.62
CA PRO A 104 -5.54 7.49 -9.60
C PRO A 104 -5.83 7.93 -11.05
N THR A 105 -6.55 9.03 -11.28
CA THR A 105 -6.96 9.43 -12.64
C THR A 105 -5.82 10.15 -13.35
N PHE A 106 -5.70 9.98 -14.67
CA PHE A 106 -4.64 10.64 -15.45
C PHE A 106 -4.59 12.17 -15.25
N ALA A 107 -5.75 12.80 -15.02
CA ALA A 107 -5.85 14.24 -14.76
C ALA A 107 -5.21 14.66 -13.43
N SER A 108 -5.32 13.85 -12.37
CA SER A 108 -4.64 14.12 -11.10
C SER A 108 -3.14 13.80 -11.17
N LEU A 109 -2.75 12.77 -11.94
CA LEU A 109 -1.34 12.39 -12.11
C LEU A 109 -0.50 13.45 -12.84
N SER A 110 -1.10 14.24 -13.74
CA SER A 110 -0.39 15.32 -14.44
C SER A 110 -0.06 16.54 -13.57
N ASN A 111 -0.74 16.72 -12.42
CA ASN A 111 -0.62 17.91 -11.56
C ASN A 111 -0.49 17.54 -10.07
N LEU A 112 0.29 16.50 -9.74
CA LEU A 112 0.49 16.09 -8.34
C LEU A 112 1.15 17.17 -7.48
N ASN A 113 1.87 18.13 -8.06
CA ASN A 113 2.53 19.20 -7.29
C ASN A 113 1.57 20.17 -6.57
N THR A 114 0.27 20.13 -6.86
CA THR A 114 -0.75 20.91 -6.15
C THR A 114 -1.56 20.06 -5.16
N GLU A 115 -1.31 18.76 -5.15
CA GLU A 115 -1.99 17.80 -4.29
C GLU A 115 -1.25 17.63 -2.96
N ASN A 116 -1.86 16.93 -2.00
CA ASN A 116 -1.26 16.68 -0.69
C ASN A 116 -1.38 15.19 -0.31
N ALA A 117 -0.47 14.73 0.54
CA ALA A 117 -0.59 13.44 1.20
C ALA A 117 -0.33 13.58 2.70
N ILE A 118 -1.18 12.96 3.51
CA ILE A 118 -1.01 12.95 4.97
C ILE A 118 -0.29 11.65 5.35
N ILE A 119 0.78 11.78 6.13
CA ILE A 119 1.41 10.66 6.83
C ILE A 119 1.04 10.79 8.30
N ILE A 120 0.43 9.74 8.87
CA ILE A 120 0.07 9.73 10.29
C ILE A 120 1.36 9.66 11.12
N SER A 121 1.42 10.45 12.20
CA SER A 121 2.64 10.60 13.01
C SER A 121 2.99 9.32 13.79
N GLU A 122 1.97 8.59 14.25
CA GLU A 122 2.13 7.27 14.85
C GLU A 122 2.46 6.21 13.80
N GLY A 123 3.42 5.34 14.12
CA GLY A 123 3.86 4.26 13.24
C GLY A 123 5.37 4.18 13.08
N ASP A 124 5.78 3.19 12.29
CA ASP A 124 7.15 2.80 12.01
C ASP A 124 7.97 3.94 11.39
N HIS A 125 9.19 4.13 11.87
CA HIS A 125 10.06 5.22 11.42
C HIS A 125 10.50 5.05 9.96
N LEU A 126 10.89 3.84 9.56
CA LEU A 126 11.34 3.56 8.20
C LEU A 126 10.19 3.67 7.21
N GLY A 127 9.01 3.14 7.56
CA GLY A 127 7.80 3.30 6.76
C GLY A 127 7.43 4.77 6.53
N LYS A 128 7.56 5.62 7.56
CA LYS A 128 7.31 7.07 7.42
C LYS A 128 8.33 7.75 6.51
N ILE A 129 9.61 7.42 6.62
CA ILE A 129 10.64 7.95 5.73
C ILE A 129 10.37 7.51 4.29
N PHE A 130 10.08 6.23 4.08
CA PHE A 130 9.74 5.69 2.76
C PHE A 130 8.61 6.48 2.09
N PHE A 131 7.47 6.64 2.76
CA PHE A 131 6.34 7.37 2.17
C PHE A 131 6.63 8.87 2.03
N LYS A 132 7.41 9.47 2.93
CA LYS A 132 7.82 10.86 2.82
C LYS A 132 8.67 11.07 1.57
N ASP A 133 9.71 10.26 1.38
CA ASP A 133 10.61 10.35 0.24
C ASP A 133 9.85 10.07 -1.06
N LEU A 134 8.98 9.05 -1.06
CA LEU A 134 8.10 8.72 -2.18
C LEU A 134 7.22 9.92 -2.57
N TYR A 135 6.49 10.52 -1.63
CA TYR A 135 5.64 11.69 -1.89
C TYR A 135 6.46 12.92 -2.33
N GLN A 136 7.67 13.11 -1.79
CA GLN A 136 8.56 14.19 -2.22
C GLN A 136 9.03 14.05 -3.68
N THR A 137 9.30 12.84 -4.17
CA THR A 137 9.64 12.65 -5.60
C THR A 137 8.50 13.07 -6.53
N MET A 138 7.26 13.03 -6.04
CA MET A 138 6.06 13.48 -6.74
C MET A 138 5.75 14.96 -6.53
N LYS A 139 6.58 15.67 -5.76
CA LYS A 139 6.42 17.07 -5.37
C LYS A 139 5.16 17.33 -4.53
N LEU A 140 4.79 16.36 -3.70
CA LEU A 140 3.73 16.42 -2.69
C LEU A 140 4.26 16.85 -1.31
#